data_AF-A0A948Z4Q8-F1
#
_entry.id   AF-A0A948Z4Q8-F1
#
_cell.length_a   1.000
_cell.length_b   1.000
_cell.length_c   1.000
_cell.angle_alpha   90.00
_cell.angle_beta   90.00
_cell.angle_gamma   90.00
#
_symmetry.space_group_name_H-M   'P 1'
#
loop_
_entity.id
_entity.type
_entity.pdbx_description
1 polymer ?
#
loop_
_entity_poly.entity_id
_entity_poly.type
_entity_poly.pdbx_seq_one_letter_code
_entity_poly.pdbx_strand_id
1 'polypeptide(L)'
;MEKQKKAFYEKLEKKGISRRDFMRYCTFLTATMGLSSSFIPKIAEVFASPRQRPPVIWLHFAECTGCSEGLLRSTYPYPDDLILDILSIEYHETIMAAAGQQAEDNLHAAVKKYNEKFICVVEGAIATKYNGVYGKIGDRTFLEIAKDVCPKAAATIC
;
A
#
# COMPACT_ATOMS: atom_id res chain seq x y z
N MET A 1 15.26 9.70 9.46
CA MET A 1 14.28 10.82 9.57
C MET A 1 14.88 12.18 9.21
N GLU A 2 16.01 12.60 9.78
CA GLU A 2 16.64 13.90 9.46
C GLU A 2 17.04 14.09 8.00
N LYS A 3 17.70 13.09 7.39
CA LYS A 3 18.08 13.12 5.95
C LYS A 3 16.87 13.33 5.02
N GLN A 4 15.72 12.76 5.37
CA GLN A 4 14.49 12.84 4.58
C GLN A 4 13.77 14.19 4.75
N LYS A 5 13.71 14.72 5.98
CA LYS A 5 13.23 16.09 6.22
C LYS A 5 14.07 17.11 5.46
N LYS A 6 15.40 16.94 5.43
CA LYS A 6 16.31 17.78 4.65
C LYS A 6 16.01 17.73 3.16
N ALA A 7 15.85 16.54 2.58
CA ALA A 7 15.49 16.36 1.17
C ALA A 7 14.12 16.97 0.80
N PHE A 8 13.13 16.91 1.72
CA PHE A 8 11.83 17.55 1.52
C PHE A 8 11.95 19.08 1.43
N TYR A 9 12.65 19.70 2.38
CA TYR A 9 12.85 21.15 2.37
C TYR A 9 13.71 21.62 1.19
N GLU A 10 14.74 20.86 0.80
CA GLU A 10 15.51 21.15 -0.42
C GLU A 10 14.64 21.10 -1.68
N LYS A 11 13.66 20.18 -1.74
CA LYS A 11 12.70 20.09 -2.86
C LYS A 11 11.73 21.29 -2.87
N LEU A 12 11.33 21.79 -1.71
CA LEU A 12 10.51 23.00 -1.58
C LEU A 12 11.29 24.26 -1.95
N GLU A 13 12.53 24.38 -1.50
CA GLU A 13 13.40 25.52 -1.82
C GLU A 13 13.69 25.59 -3.32
N LYS A 14 13.92 24.45 -4.00
CA LYS A 14 14.02 24.39 -5.48
C LYS A 14 12.77 24.89 -6.21
N LYS A 15 11.61 24.87 -5.54
CA LYS A 15 10.33 25.41 -6.04
C LYS A 15 10.05 26.84 -5.54
N GLY A 16 11.01 27.48 -4.87
CA GLY A 16 10.89 28.84 -4.34
C GLY A 16 10.07 28.95 -3.04
N ILE A 17 9.77 27.84 -2.37
CA ILE A 17 8.98 27.81 -1.13
C ILE A 17 9.92 27.72 0.07
N SER A 18 9.94 28.77 0.90
CA SER A 18 10.76 28.75 2.12
C SER A 18 10.12 27.89 3.22
N ARG A 19 10.92 27.44 4.19
CA ARG A 19 10.41 26.77 5.39
C ARG A 19 9.35 27.59 6.13
N ARG A 20 9.46 28.93 6.10
CA ARG A 20 8.48 29.84 6.74
C ARG A 20 7.14 29.83 5.99
N ASP A 21 7.17 29.81 4.66
CA ASP A 21 5.97 29.76 3.84
C ASP A 21 5.24 28.42 4.01
N PHE A 22 6.00 27.33 4.08
CA PHE A 22 5.45 26.01 4.42
C PHE A 22 4.77 25.98 5.80
N MET A 23 5.40 26.55 6.83
CA MET A 23 4.78 26.61 8.16
C MET A 23 3.55 27.50 8.18
N ARG A 24 3.53 28.62 7.44
CA ARG A 24 2.35 29.46 7.27
C ARG A 24 1.20 28.70 6.61
N TYR A 25 1.50 27.91 5.58
CA TYR A 25 0.52 27.04 4.93
C TYR A 25 -0.05 26.01 5.90
N CYS A 26 0.80 25.34 6.70
CA CYS A 26 0.34 24.39 7.72
C CYS A 26 -0.56 25.05 8.77
N THR A 27 -0.21 26.26 9.22
CA THR A 27 -1.04 27.04 10.15
C THR A 27 -2.39 27.40 9.54
N PHE A 28 -2.40 27.87 8.30
CA PHE A 28 -3.63 28.17 7.57
C PHE A 28 -4.51 26.94 7.45
N LEU A 29 -3.95 25.80 7.02
CA LEU A 29 -4.67 24.54 6.89
C LEU A 29 -5.25 24.07 8.23
N THR A 30 -4.45 24.11 9.30
CA THR A 30 -4.89 23.76 10.66
C THR A 30 -6.12 24.59 11.07
N ALA A 31 -6.08 25.90 10.81
CA ALA A 31 -7.20 26.79 11.11
C ALA A 31 -8.44 26.47 10.26
N THR A 32 -8.28 26.20 8.96
CA THR A 32 -9.42 25.84 8.07
C THR A 32 -10.09 24.52 8.46
N MET A 33 -9.33 23.60 9.06
CA MET A 33 -9.86 22.33 9.58
C MET A 33 -10.50 22.47 10.97
N GLY A 34 -10.48 23.67 11.57
CA GLY A 34 -10.98 23.90 12.94
C GLY A 34 -10.13 23.24 14.04
N LEU A 35 -8.86 22.92 13.75
CA LEU A 35 -7.96 22.27 14.68
C LEU A 35 -7.20 23.30 15.55
N SER A 36 -6.79 22.89 16.75
CA SER A 36 -5.96 23.73 17.62
C SER A 36 -4.55 23.92 17.07
N SER A 37 -3.89 25.01 17.44
CA SER A 37 -2.50 25.33 17.03
C SER A 37 -1.48 24.25 17.43
N SER A 38 -1.79 23.41 18.41
CA SER A 38 -0.98 22.24 18.78
C SER A 38 -0.87 21.19 17.68
N PHE A 39 -1.76 21.17 16.67
CA PHE A 39 -1.69 20.25 15.54
C PHE A 39 -0.79 20.73 14.41
N ILE A 40 -0.35 22.00 14.41
CA ILE A 40 0.53 22.56 13.37
C ILE A 40 1.80 21.72 13.17
N PRO A 41 2.53 21.30 14.23
CA PRO A 41 3.71 20.45 14.07
C PRO A 41 3.38 19.08 13.48
N LYS A 42 2.20 18.52 13.81
CA LYS A 42 1.76 17.22 13.30
C LYS A 42 1.40 17.28 11.82
N ILE A 43 0.69 18.33 11.40
CA ILE A 43 0.38 18.59 9.99
C ILE A 43 1.67 18.79 9.19
N ALA A 44 2.60 19.61 9.70
CA ALA A 44 3.91 19.82 9.10
C ALA A 44 4.71 18.52 8.98
N GLU A 45 4.66 17.67 10.01
CA GLU A 45 5.29 16.34 9.99
C GLU A 45 4.68 15.43 8.92
N VAL A 46 3.36 15.39 8.76
CA VAL A 46 2.69 14.57 7.76
C VAL A 46 3.08 15.00 6.34
N PHE A 47 3.09 16.29 6.04
CA PHE A 47 3.53 16.79 4.74
C PHE A 47 5.03 16.59 4.48
N ALA A 48 5.86 16.71 5.52
CA ALA A 48 7.31 16.51 5.42
C ALA A 48 7.71 15.02 5.44
N SER A 49 6.80 14.13 5.82
CA SER A 49 7.02 12.69 5.77
C SER A 49 6.82 12.20 4.34
N PRO A 50 7.63 11.23 3.86
CA PRO A 50 7.34 10.57 2.60
C PRO A 50 5.92 10.00 2.68
N ARG A 51 5.13 10.21 1.63
CA ARG A 51 3.76 9.70 1.51
C ARG A 51 3.79 8.21 1.83
N GLN A 52 3.32 7.82 3.03
CA GLN A 52 3.16 6.41 3.37
C GLN A 52 1.92 5.94 2.61
N ARG A 53 2.14 5.55 1.36
CA ARG A 53 1.13 4.89 0.54
C ARG A 53 0.70 3.61 1.27
N PRO A 54 -0.61 3.38 1.50
CA PRO A 54 -1.06 2.17 2.18
C PRO A 54 -0.54 0.92 1.47
N PRO A 55 0.09 -0.02 2.18
CA PRO A 55 0.59 -1.25 1.59
C PRO A 55 -0.58 -2.18 1.25
N VAL A 56 -0.55 -2.73 0.04
CA VAL A 56 -1.55 -3.66 -0.47
C VAL A 56 -0.86 -4.95 -0.87
N ILE A 57 -1.43 -6.06 -0.42
CA ILE A 57 -1.06 -7.42 -0.82
C ILE A 57 -2.28 -8.01 -1.54
N TRP A 58 -2.13 -8.30 -2.84
CA TRP A 58 -3.18 -8.83 -3.70
C TRP A 58 -2.93 -10.31 -3.97
N LEU A 59 -3.75 -11.19 -3.39
CA LEU A 59 -3.63 -12.64 -3.51
C LEU A 59 -4.58 -13.15 -4.59
N HIS A 60 -4.06 -14.00 -5.48
CA HIS A 60 -4.85 -14.70 -6.48
C HIS A 60 -5.11 -16.14 -6.02
N PHE A 61 -6.37 -16.58 -6.05
CA PHE A 61 -6.76 -17.96 -5.78
C PHE A 61 -7.51 -18.55 -6.98
N ALA A 62 -8.67 -19.19 -6.78
CA ALA A 62 -9.45 -19.72 -7.90
C ALA A 62 -10.19 -18.57 -8.60
N GLU A 63 -9.50 -17.97 -9.58
CA GLU A 63 -9.88 -16.73 -10.24
C GLU A 63 -9.73 -16.80 -11.76
N CYS A 64 -10.13 -15.73 -12.45
CA CYS A 64 -10.03 -15.58 -13.90
C CYS A 64 -9.31 -14.29 -14.34
N THR A 65 -8.68 -13.59 -13.41
CA THR A 65 -7.97 -12.31 -13.57
C THR A 65 -8.86 -11.13 -13.96
N GLY A 66 -10.18 -11.33 -13.95
CA GLY A 66 -11.16 -10.31 -14.30
C GLY A 66 -11.20 -9.13 -13.33
N CYS A 67 -10.95 -9.33 -12.02
CA CYS A 67 -10.93 -8.22 -11.07
C CYS A 67 -9.66 -7.40 -11.22
N SER A 68 -8.52 -8.05 -11.47
CA SER A 68 -7.27 -7.39 -11.84
C SER A 68 -7.37 -6.61 -13.15
N GLU A 69 -8.01 -7.18 -14.17
CA GLU A 69 -8.31 -6.45 -15.41
C GLU A 69 -9.21 -5.24 -15.14
N GLY A 70 -10.21 -5.38 -14.26
CA GLY A 70 -11.04 -4.27 -13.80
C GLY A 70 -10.24 -3.14 -13.15
N LEU A 71 -9.27 -3.47 -12.28
CA LEU A 71 -8.33 -2.51 -11.69
C LEU A 71 -7.57 -1.73 -12.77
N LEU A 72 -7.06 -2.44 -13.80
CA LEU A 72 -6.31 -1.86 -14.91
C LEU A 72 -7.17 -1.00 -15.85
N ARG A 73 -8.51 -1.03 -15.73
CA ARG A 73 -9.43 -0.18 -16.50
C ARG A 73 -10.02 0.97 -15.67
N SER A 74 -9.56 1.16 -14.43
CA SER A 74 -10.00 2.29 -13.58
C SER A 74 -9.67 3.63 -14.23
N THR A 75 -10.59 4.59 -14.16
CA THR A 75 -10.43 5.95 -14.72
C THR A 75 -10.43 7.04 -13.66
N TYR A 76 -10.79 6.72 -12.42
CA TYR A 76 -10.74 7.66 -11.30
C TYR A 76 -10.47 6.91 -9.98
N PRO A 77 -9.19 6.75 -9.59
CA PRO A 77 -7.96 7.17 -10.29
C PRO A 77 -7.59 6.25 -11.46
N TYR A 78 -6.68 6.69 -12.34
CA TYR A 78 -6.05 5.80 -13.33
C TYR A 78 -5.13 4.77 -12.66
N PRO A 79 -4.80 3.64 -13.32
CA PRO A 79 -4.01 2.58 -12.70
C PRO A 79 -2.59 3.02 -12.34
N ASP A 80 -1.96 3.84 -13.17
CA ASP A 80 -0.63 4.40 -12.90
C ASP A 80 -0.64 5.33 -11.69
N ASP A 81 -1.61 6.24 -11.58
CA ASP A 81 -1.80 7.07 -10.38
C ASP A 81 -2.02 6.20 -9.14
N LEU A 82 -2.84 5.16 -9.27
CA LEU A 82 -3.16 4.25 -8.17
C LEU A 82 -1.91 3.52 -7.68
N ILE A 83 -1.10 2.98 -8.60
CA ILE A 83 0.07 2.15 -8.31
C ILE A 83 1.28 2.99 -7.89
N LEU A 84 1.45 4.20 -8.44
CA LEU A 84 2.64 5.02 -8.22
C LEU A 84 2.46 6.03 -7.08
N ASP A 85 1.26 6.60 -6.91
CA ASP A 85 1.04 7.72 -6.01
C ASP A 85 0.11 7.43 -4.83
N ILE A 86 -0.82 6.48 -4.96
CA ILE A 86 -1.87 6.25 -3.95
C ILE A 86 -1.56 5.02 -3.09
N LEU A 87 -1.40 3.85 -3.68
CA LEU A 87 -1.19 2.57 -3.01
C LEU A 87 0.26 2.10 -3.19
N SER A 88 0.79 1.40 -2.20
CA SER A 88 2.05 0.64 -2.35
C SER A 88 1.66 -0.81 -2.61
N ILE A 89 1.61 -1.22 -3.87
CA ILE A 89 1.33 -2.62 -4.20
C ILE A 89 2.60 -3.42 -3.94
N GLU A 90 2.64 -4.15 -2.83
CA GLU A 90 3.80 -4.91 -2.39
C GLU A 90 3.82 -6.33 -2.98
N TYR A 91 2.65 -6.85 -3.35
CA TYR A 91 2.51 -8.15 -4.01
C TYR A 91 1.28 -8.15 -4.92
N HIS A 92 1.46 -8.54 -6.18
CA HIS A 92 0.39 -8.76 -7.17
C HIS A 92 0.99 -9.51 -8.36
N GLU A 93 0.61 -10.78 -8.54
CA GLU A 93 1.29 -11.71 -9.47
C GLU A 93 1.22 -11.28 -10.94
N THR A 94 0.14 -10.63 -11.35
CA THR A 94 -0.07 -10.16 -12.72
C THR A 94 0.87 -9.02 -13.15
N ILE A 95 1.26 -8.13 -12.24
CA ILE A 95 1.98 -6.89 -12.58
C ILE A 95 3.36 -6.75 -11.92
N MET A 96 3.70 -7.63 -10.98
CA MET A 96 4.99 -7.58 -10.30
C MET A 96 6.14 -8.04 -11.21
N ALA A 97 7.32 -7.43 -11.03
CA ALA A 97 8.50 -7.78 -11.80
C ALA A 97 9.20 -9.07 -11.31
N ALA A 98 9.08 -9.39 -10.02
CA ALA A 98 9.70 -10.58 -9.44
C ALA A 98 8.85 -11.83 -9.71
N ALA A 99 9.50 -12.99 -9.84
CA ALA A 99 8.83 -14.27 -10.09
C ALA A 99 9.45 -15.40 -9.25
N GLY A 100 8.76 -16.54 -9.18
CA GLY A 100 9.23 -17.73 -8.45
C GLY A 100 9.60 -17.40 -7.01
N GLN A 101 10.79 -17.83 -6.57
CA GLN A 101 11.25 -17.61 -5.20
C GLN A 101 11.32 -16.12 -4.81
N GLN A 102 11.68 -15.23 -5.75
CA GLN A 102 11.76 -13.80 -5.44
C GLN A 102 10.36 -13.22 -5.16
N ALA A 103 9.33 -13.74 -5.81
CA ALA A 103 7.95 -13.33 -5.54
C ALA A 103 7.50 -13.78 -4.15
N GLU A 104 7.79 -15.03 -3.77
CA GLU A 104 7.50 -15.57 -2.43
C GLU A 104 8.24 -14.79 -1.34
N ASP A 105 9.53 -14.52 -1.54
CA ASP A 105 10.34 -13.75 -0.59
C ASP A 105 9.76 -12.34 -0.41
N ASN A 106 9.30 -11.71 -1.49
CA ASN A 106 8.64 -10.40 -1.43
C ASN A 106 7.32 -10.45 -0.66
N LEU A 107 6.48 -11.46 -0.90
CA LEU A 107 5.24 -11.66 -0.14
C LEU A 107 5.53 -11.79 1.36
N HIS A 108 6.45 -12.67 1.75
CA HIS A 108 6.76 -12.93 3.15
C HIS A 108 7.40 -11.70 3.81
N ALA A 109 8.28 -11.00 3.10
CA ALA A 109 8.88 -9.75 3.55
C ALA A 109 7.81 -8.67 3.75
N ALA A 110 6.86 -8.52 2.82
CA ALA A 110 5.78 -7.54 2.91
C ALA A 110 4.85 -7.84 4.10
N VAL A 111 4.38 -9.08 4.24
CA VAL A 111 3.54 -9.51 5.37
C VAL A 111 4.25 -9.24 6.70
N LYS A 112 5.54 -9.57 6.81
CA LYS A 112 6.33 -9.32 8.03
C LYS A 112 6.51 -7.83 8.31
N LYS A 113 6.85 -7.04 7.28
CA LYS A 113 7.12 -5.59 7.40
C LYS A 113 5.88 -4.79 7.78
N TYR A 114 4.73 -5.18 7.25
CA TYR A 114 3.48 -4.44 7.39
C TYR A 114 2.41 -5.17 8.22
N ASN A 115 2.82 -6.11 9.08
CA ASN A 115 1.91 -6.84 9.96
C ASN A 115 0.89 -5.91 10.63
N GLU A 116 -0.40 -6.24 10.53
CA GLU A 116 -1.57 -5.48 11.00
C GLU A 116 -1.74 -4.08 10.38
N LYS A 117 -1.06 -3.79 9.28
CA LYS A 117 -1.07 -2.47 8.60
C LYS A 117 -1.39 -2.53 7.11
N PHE A 118 -1.25 -3.70 6.46
CA PHE A 118 -1.55 -3.84 5.04
C PHE A 118 -3.03 -4.17 4.78
N ILE A 119 -3.50 -3.77 3.61
CA ILE A 119 -4.79 -4.19 3.07
C ILE A 119 -4.54 -5.47 2.28
N CYS A 120 -5.27 -6.54 2.62
CA CYS A 120 -5.27 -7.77 1.85
C CYS A 120 -6.42 -7.73 0.86
N VAL A 121 -6.13 -7.83 -0.43
CA VAL A 121 -7.16 -8.04 -1.46
C VAL A 121 -7.08 -9.50 -1.88
N VAL A 122 -8.22 -10.19 -1.90
CA VAL A 122 -8.32 -11.59 -2.29
C VAL A 122 -9.14 -11.66 -3.57
N GLU A 123 -8.52 -12.11 -4.65
CA GLU A 123 -9.18 -12.36 -5.92
C GLU A 123 -9.42 -13.87 -6.09
N GLY A 124 -10.69 -14.24 -6.24
CA GLY A 124 -11.12 -15.62 -6.45
C GLY A 124 -11.42 -16.43 -5.20
N ALA A 125 -11.92 -17.65 -5.41
CA ALA A 125 -12.36 -18.53 -4.35
C ALA A 125 -11.20 -19.32 -3.73
N ILE A 126 -11.26 -19.54 -2.41
CA ILE A 126 -10.31 -20.41 -1.71
C ILE A 126 -10.82 -21.85 -1.80
N ALA A 127 -10.13 -22.70 -2.56
CA ALA A 127 -10.48 -24.12 -2.67
C ALA A 127 -10.23 -24.83 -1.32
N THR A 128 -11.27 -25.43 -0.74
CA THR A 128 -11.19 -26.08 0.58
C THR A 128 -11.35 -27.61 0.54
N LYS A 129 -11.97 -28.15 -0.52
CA LYS A 129 -12.19 -29.60 -0.65
C LYS A 129 -10.86 -30.36 -0.74
N TYR A 130 -10.82 -31.58 -0.19
CA TYR A 130 -9.63 -32.44 -0.13
C TYR A 130 -8.41 -31.71 0.44
N ASN A 131 -8.58 -30.99 1.56
CA ASN A 131 -7.53 -30.16 2.17
C ASN A 131 -6.93 -29.10 1.23
N GLY A 132 -7.71 -28.59 0.27
CA GLY A 132 -7.33 -27.46 -0.58
C GLY A 132 -6.36 -27.79 -1.71
N VAL A 133 -6.12 -29.07 -2.01
CA VAL A 133 -5.17 -29.50 -3.06
C VAL A 133 -5.52 -29.05 -4.49
N TYR A 134 -6.76 -28.59 -4.71
CA TYR A 134 -7.19 -28.08 -6.01
C TYR A 134 -6.54 -26.75 -6.43
N GLY A 135 -5.88 -26.04 -5.52
CA GLY A 135 -5.17 -24.82 -5.84
C GLY A 135 -3.94 -24.64 -4.97
N LYS A 136 -2.76 -24.54 -5.61
CA LYS A 136 -1.48 -24.37 -4.92
C LYS A 136 -0.61 -23.34 -5.62
N ILE A 137 0.09 -22.52 -4.83
CA ILE A 137 1.11 -21.55 -5.27
C ILE A 137 2.33 -21.77 -4.38
N GLY A 138 3.52 -21.87 -4.98
CA GLY A 138 4.76 -22.13 -4.21
C GLY A 138 4.65 -23.36 -3.30
N ASP A 139 4.05 -24.44 -3.80
CA ASP A 139 3.73 -25.69 -3.07
C ASP A 139 2.78 -25.57 -1.86
N ARG A 140 2.26 -24.39 -1.57
CA ARG A 140 1.27 -24.13 -0.52
C ARG A 140 -0.13 -24.06 -1.12
N THR A 141 -1.10 -24.68 -0.47
CA THR A 141 -2.50 -24.59 -0.88
C THR A 141 -3.02 -23.16 -0.72
N PHE A 142 -4.02 -22.78 -1.52
CA PHE A 142 -4.73 -21.51 -1.36
C PHE A 142 -5.22 -21.31 0.09
N LEU A 143 -5.71 -22.39 0.70
CA LEU A 143 -6.18 -22.40 2.10
C LEU A 143 -5.06 -22.11 3.10
N GLU A 144 -3.87 -22.68 2.91
CA GLU A 144 -2.70 -22.40 3.76
C GLU A 144 -2.21 -20.96 3.62
N ILE A 145 -2.17 -20.43 2.40
CA ILE A 145 -1.77 -19.05 2.13
C ILE A 145 -2.78 -18.08 2.76
N ALA A 146 -4.08 -18.29 2.54
CA ALA A 146 -5.13 -17.44 3.11
C ALA A 146 -5.10 -17.43 4.65
N LYS A 147 -4.91 -18.60 5.28
CA LYS A 147 -4.80 -18.71 6.75
C LYS A 147 -3.56 -18.04 7.31
N ASP A 148 -2.48 -17.94 6.53
CA ASP A 148 -1.22 -17.33 6.95
C ASP A 148 -1.21 -15.80 6.74
N VAL A 149 -1.81 -15.31 5.65
CA VAL A 149 -1.73 -13.90 5.24
C VAL A 149 -2.93 -13.09 5.73
N CYS A 150 -4.17 -13.52 5.49
CA CYS A 150 -5.36 -12.71 5.74
C CYS A 150 -5.51 -12.26 7.21
N PRO A 151 -5.26 -13.12 8.24
CA PRO A 151 -5.38 -12.71 9.64
C PRO A 151 -4.38 -11.62 10.08
N LYS A 152 -3.31 -11.40 9.31
CA LYS A 152 -2.28 -10.39 9.59
C LYS A 152 -2.57 -9.06 8.91
N ALA A 153 -3.65 -8.96 8.14
CA ALA A 153 -4.05 -7.74 7.45
C ALA A 153 -4.77 -6.78 8.41
N ALA A 154 -4.64 -5.47 8.17
CA ALA A 154 -5.46 -4.47 8.84
C ALA A 154 -6.94 -4.56 8.39
N ALA A 155 -7.15 -4.90 7.11
CA ALA A 155 -8.44 -5.14 6.50
C ALA A 155 -8.29 -6.14 5.35
N THR A 156 -9.32 -6.96 5.13
CA THR A 156 -9.40 -7.89 3.99
C THR A 156 -10.58 -7.53 3.11
N ILE A 157 -10.37 -7.45 1.80
CA ILE A 157 -11.39 -7.23 0.76
C ILE A 157 -11.43 -8.48 -0.12
N CYS A 158 -12.63 -9.01 -0.36
CA CYS A 158 -12.87 -10.25 -1.09
C CYS A 158 -14.12 -10.12 -1.97
#